data_AF-A0A7W3SW68-F1
#
_entry.id   AF-A0A7W3SW68-F1
#
_cell.length_a   1.000
_cell.length_b   1.000
_cell.length_c   1.000
_cell.angle_alpha   90.00
_cell.angle_beta   90.00
_cell.angle_gamma   90.00
#
_symmetry.space_group_name_H-M   'P 1'
#
loop_
_entity.id
_entity.type
_entity.pdbx_description
1 polymer ?
#
loop_
_entity_poly.entity_id
_entity_poly.type
_entity_poly.pdbx_seq_one_letter_code
_entity_poly.pdbx_strand_id
1 'polypeptide(L)' 'MKITRQEFEKIFRRTNASWSYEDAELNDEEKELLWKRLNEEITDEEFNLALFEKKSKRPGIKTSGEETP' A
#
# COMPACT_ATOMS: atom_id res chain seq x y z
N MET A 1 -14.28 13.63 -1.15
CA MET A 1 -14.89 13.31 -2.47
C MET A 1 -14.46 11.88 -2.78
N LYS A 2 -15.39 10.93 -2.90
CA LYS A 2 -15.04 9.51 -3.07
C LYS A 2 -14.46 9.27 -4.47
N ILE A 3 -13.28 8.64 -4.55
CA ILE A 3 -12.66 8.29 -5.83
C ILE A 3 -13.18 6.94 -6.32
N THR A 4 -13.57 6.88 -7.59
CA THR A 4 -13.98 5.62 -8.21
C THR A 4 -12.78 4.70 -8.40
N ARG A 5 -13.03 3.40 -8.57
CA ARG A 5 -11.96 2.42 -8.79
C ARG A 5 -11.11 2.76 -10.03
N GLN A 6 -11.75 3.23 -11.10
CA GLN A 6 -11.07 3.60 -12.34
C GLN A 6 -10.15 4.83 -12.17
N GLU A 7 -10.58 5.82 -11.37
CA GLU A 7 -9.75 6.98 -11.04
C GLU A 7 -8.58 6.59 -10.12
N PHE A 8 -8.83 5.70 -9.17
CA PHE A 8 -7.78 5.12 -8.34
C PHE A 8 -6.71 4.43 -9.18
N GLU A 9 -7.08 3.56 -10.13
CA GLU A 9 -6.11 2.87 -10.99
C GLU A 9 -5.30 3.85 -11.83
N LYS A 10 -5.92 4.92 -12.32
CA LYS A 10 -5.25 5.98 -13.09
C LYS A 10 -4.23 6.73 -12.22
N ILE A 11 -4.60 7.09 -10.99
CA ILE A 11 -3.72 7.77 -10.03
C ILE A 11 -2.60 6.82 -9.61
N PHE A 12 -2.94 5.59 -9.24
CA PHE A 12 -1.99 4.55 -8.81
C PHE A 12 -0.95 4.29 -9.89
N ARG A 13 -1.38 4.09 -11.14
CA ARG A 13 -0.46 3.87 -12.27
C ARG A 13 0.47 5.06 -12.49
N ARG A 14 -0.05 6.29 -12.35
CA ARG A 14 0.74 7.52 -12.52
C ARG A 14 1.75 7.69 -11.39
N THR A 15 1.35 7.50 -10.14
CA THR A 15 2.23 7.57 -8.97
C THR A 15 3.29 6.47 -9.01
N ASN A 16 2.90 5.25 -9.35
CA ASN A 16 3.82 4.12 -9.50
C ASN A 16 4.86 4.39 -10.60
N ALA A 17 4.43 4.94 -11.74
CA ALA A 17 5.31 5.33 -12.84
C ALA A 17 6.24 6.50 -12.46
N SER A 18 5.78 7.46 -11.65
CA SER A 18 6.59 8.60 -11.22
C SER A 18 7.61 8.26 -10.14
N TRP A 19 7.40 7.20 -9.36
CA TRP A 19 8.27 6.87 -8.24
C TRP A 19 9.35 5.83 -8.59
N SER A 20 9.45 5.36 -9.84
CA SER A 20 10.34 4.24 -10.23
C SER A 20 10.31 3.08 -9.23
N TYR A 21 9.15 2.87 -8.60
CA TYR A 21 8.87 1.67 -7.83
C TYR A 21 8.56 0.57 -8.85
N GLU A 22 9.57 0.15 -9.59
CA GLU A 22 9.51 -0.98 -10.51
C GLU A 22 9.17 -2.29 -9.77
N ASP A 23 9.17 -2.28 -8.43
CA ASP A 23 8.99 -3.45 -7.57
C ASP A 23 7.93 -3.31 -6.44
N ALA A 24 7.22 -2.17 -6.30
CA ALA A 24 6.05 -2.12 -5.39
C ALA A 24 4.80 -2.60 -6.11
N GLU A 25 4.81 -3.88 -6.50
CA GLU A 25 3.60 -4.59 -6.88
C GLU A 25 2.75 -4.73 -5.60
N LEU A 26 1.95 -3.69 -5.31
CA LEU A 26 0.89 -3.80 -4.32
C LEU A 26 -0.04 -4.91 -4.82
N ASN A 27 -0.22 -5.93 -3.99
CA ASN A 27 -1.18 -6.99 -4.29
C ASN A 27 -2.60 -6.40 -4.30
N ASP A 28 -3.56 -7.10 -4.89
CA ASP A 28 -4.95 -6.63 -4.97
C ASP A 28 -5.53 -6.20 -3.62
N GLU A 29 -5.15 -6.91 -2.56
CA GLU A 29 -5.53 -6.59 -1.19
C GLU A 29 -4.94 -5.27 -0.66
N GLU A 30 -3.69 -4.96 -0.99
CA GLU A 30 -3.06 -3.69 -0.59
C GLU A 30 -3.60 -2.52 -1.42
N LYS A 31 -3.88 -2.76 -2.71
CA LYS A 31 -4.58 -1.79 -3.56
C LYS A 31 -6.00 -1.50 -3.04
N GLU A 32 -6.68 -2.49 -2.49
CA GLU A 32 -7.99 -2.30 -1.85
C GLU A 32 -7.87 -1.45 -0.58
N LEU A 33 -6.90 -1.72 0.29
CA LEU A 33 -6.65 -0.91 1.49
C LEU A 33 -6.32 0.53 1.13
N LEU A 34 -5.47 0.75 0.12
CA LEU A 34 -5.10 2.10 -0.32
C LEU A 34 -6.31 2.84 -0.90
N TRP A 35 -7.16 2.15 -1.65
CA TRP A 35 -8.40 2.71 -2.17
C TRP A 35 -9.39 3.08 -1.06
N LYS A 36 -9.55 2.24 -0.04
CA LYS A 36 -10.38 2.52 1.14
C LYS A 36 -9.86 3.74 1.91
N ARG A 37 -8.53 3.83 2.11
CA ARG A 37 -7.89 5.00 2.75
C ARG A 37 -8.15 6.28 1.97
N LEU A 38 -7.99 6.25 0.65
CA LEU A 38 -8.24 7.41 -0.22
C LEU A 38 -9.71 7.84 -0.27
N ASN A 39 -10.64 6.92 0.03
CA ASN A 39 -12.06 7.20 0.19
C ASN A 39 -12.46 7.57 1.63
N GLU A 40 -11.48 7.70 2.53
CA GLU A 40 -11.69 7.96 3.95
C GLU A 40 -12.57 6.88 4.62
N GLU A 41 -12.62 5.67 4.05
CA GLU A 41 -13.37 4.52 4.60
C GLU A 41 -12.60 3.79 5.71
N ILE A 42 -11.28 3.97 5.74
CA ILE A 42 -10.41 3.54 6.84
C ILE A 42 -9.48 4.68 7.22
N THR A 43 -9.07 4.74 8.48
CA THR A 43 -8.11 5.74 8.96
C THR A 43 -6.68 5.37 8.56
N ASP A 44 -5.76 6.31 8.73
CA ASP A 44 -4.33 6.05 8.53
C ASP A 44 -3.82 4.94 9.46
N GLU A 45 -4.32 4.92 10.70
CA GLU A 45 -3.97 3.93 11.70
C GLU A 45 -4.46 2.53 11.31
N GLU A 46 -5.71 2.41 10.85
CA GLU A 46 -6.25 1.15 10.34
C GLU A 46 -5.55 0.66 9.08
N PHE A 47 -5.17 1.58 8.19
CA PHE A 47 -4.38 1.26 7.00
C PHE A 47 -3.01 0.70 7.38
N ASN A 48 -2.32 1.34 8.33
CA ASN A 48 -0.99 0.90 8.79
C ASN A 48 -1.07 -0.44 9.53
N LEU A 49 -2.08 -0.64 10.37
CA LEU A 49 -2.33 -1.93 11.04
C LEU A 49 -2.59 -3.04 10.02
N ALA A 50 -3.49 -2.81 9.06
CA ALA A 50 -3.81 -3.80 8.04
C ALA A 50 -2.60 -4.13 7.14
N LEU A 51 -1.78 -3.14 6.81
CA LEU A 51 -0.51 -3.38 6.10
C LEU A 51 0.49 -4.16 6.94
N PHE A 52 0.62 -3.86 8.24
CA PHE A 52 1.54 -4.54 9.15
C PHE A 52 1.16 -6.01 9.35
N GLU A 53 -0.13 -6.29 9.58
CA GLU A 53 -0.66 -7.65 9.68
C GLU A 53 -0.47 -8.44 8.39
N LYS A 54 -0.61 -7.80 7.22
CA LYS A 54 -0.44 -8.47 5.92
C LYS A 54 1.01 -8.64 5.50
N LYS A 55 1.90 -7.69 5.78
CA LYS A 55 3.36 -7.87 5.59
C LYS A 55 3.90 -8.99 6.47
N SER A 56 3.37 -9.14 7.68
CA SER A 56 3.68 -10.27 8.57
C SER A 56 3.28 -11.63 7.99
N LYS A 57 2.39 -11.66 6.99
CA LYS A 57 1.98 -12.89 6.27
C LYS A 57 2.70 -13.12 4.94
N ARG A 58 3.56 -12.22 4.46
CA ARG A 58 4.42 -12.47 3.29
C ARG A 58 5.68 -13.22 3.73
N PRO A 59 5.85 -14.51 3.40
CA PRO A 59 7.12 -15.18 3.65
C PRO A 59 8.16 -14.63 2.65
N GLY A 60 9.00 -13.70 3.10
CA GLY A 60 10.22 -13.35 2.39
C GLY A 60 10.38 -11.90 1.94
N ILE A 61 10.43 -10.97 2.89
CA ILE A 61 11.38 -9.84 2.76
C ILE A 61 12.11 -9.78 4.10
N LYS A 62 13.33 -10.30 4.12
CA LYS A 62 14.28 -10.06 5.21
C LYS A 62 14.50 -8.55 5.25
N THR A 63 13.89 -7.85 6.19
CA THR A 63 14.46 -6.59 6.67
C THR A 63 15.74 -6.99 7.39
N SER A 64 16.85 -7.06 6.66
CA SER A 64 18.18 -7.07 7.24
C SER A 64 18.25 -5.88 8.19
N GLY A 65 18.61 -6.17 9.43
CA GLY A 65 18.60 -5.22 10.52
C GLY A 65 19.48 -4.01 10.26
N GLU A 66 19.12 -2.92 10.92
CA GLU A 66 20.13 -2.03 11.47
C GLU A 66 19.85 -1.97 12.97
N GLU A 67 20.54 -2.86 13.67
CA GLU A 67 20.72 -2.82 15.11
C GLU A 67 21.57 -1.58 15.42
N THR A 68 21.01 -0.69 16.22
CA THR A 68 21.70 0.43 16.87
C THR A 68 22.94 -0.03 17.63
N PRO A 69 24.08 0.67 17.50
CA PRO A 69 24.95 0.99 18.64
C PRO A 69 24.57 2.34 19.29
#